data_AF-A0A217EFP8-F1
#
_entry.id   AF-A0A217EFP8-F1
#
_cell.length_a   1.000
_cell.length_b   1.000
_cell.length_c   1.000
_cell.angle_alpha   90.00
_cell.angle_beta   90.00
_cell.angle_gamma   90.00
#
_symmetry.space_group_name_H-M   'P 1'
#
loop_
_entity.id
_entity.type
_entity.pdbx_description
1 polymer ?
#
loop_
_entity_poly.entity_id
_entity_poly.type
_entity_poly.pdbx_seq_one_letter_code
_entity_poly.pdbx_strand_id
1 'polypeptide(L)'
;MTIKIFISTTALIVGLFCMPLAHATPATAASINQLFDTLQIRKNTEAMIKPQQLKQLGLDQDQFWAAIEPQLKQAYQDRLTEEEIQALDQFYNTKEGRSLSQKMPELTQQTYQIALQNVMTHSQISQGLFKLFGQ
;
A
#
# COMPACT_ATOMS: atom_id res chain seq x y z
N MET A 1 48.55 -1.37 46.37
CA MET A 1 49.70 -0.66 45.78
C MET A 1 49.56 -0.68 44.26
N THR A 2 48.96 0.40 43.75
CA THR A 2 48.96 1.02 42.41
C THR A 2 48.94 0.16 41.12
N ILE A 3 47.76 0.08 40.50
CA ILE A 3 47.55 -0.25 39.08
C ILE A 3 47.87 1.01 38.25
N LYS A 4 48.84 0.93 37.34
CA LYS A 4 49.20 2.02 36.42
C LYS A 4 48.37 1.91 35.14
N ILE A 5 47.41 2.83 35.01
CA ILE A 5 46.65 3.07 33.77
C ILE A 5 47.52 3.98 32.88
N PHE A 6 47.91 3.48 31.70
CA PHE A 6 48.58 4.29 30.68
C PHE A 6 47.52 5.11 29.93
N ILE A 7 47.49 6.42 30.21
CA ILE A 7 46.66 7.40 29.51
C ILE A 7 47.57 8.06 28.46
N SER A 8 47.34 7.76 27.18
CA SER A 8 48.02 8.45 26.07
C SER A 8 47.12 9.57 25.52
N THR A 9 47.45 10.79 25.95
CA THR A 9 47.34 12.09 25.22
C THR A 9 46.18 12.32 24.24
N THR A 10 45.15 12.98 24.76
CA THR A 10 44.38 14.11 24.22
C THR A 10 44.75 14.70 22.84
N ALA A 11 43.74 14.84 21.98
CA ALA A 11 43.36 16.14 21.40
C ALA A 11 41.84 16.15 21.12
N LEU A 12 41.17 17.11 21.74
CA LEU A 12 39.73 17.35 21.78
C LEU A 12 39.35 18.25 20.58
N ILE A 13 38.21 18.02 19.93
CA ILE A 13 37.19 19.01 19.50
C ILE A 13 36.13 18.32 18.62
N VAL A 14 34.97 18.12 19.26
CA VAL A 14 33.59 18.33 18.78
C VAL A 14 33.34 18.21 17.28
N GLY A 15 32.55 17.20 16.92
CA GLY A 15 31.86 17.20 15.63
C GLY A 15 31.14 15.89 15.36
N LEU A 16 29.81 15.95 15.46
CA LEU A 16 28.88 14.95 14.96
C LEU A 16 28.76 13.68 15.83
N PHE A 17 27.82 13.75 16.77
CA PHE A 17 26.87 12.66 16.97
C PHE A 17 26.33 12.27 15.57
N CYS A 18 27.04 11.40 14.85
CA CYS A 18 26.46 10.67 13.75
C CYS A 18 25.45 9.73 14.40
N MET A 19 24.24 10.24 14.69
CA MET A 19 23.06 9.39 14.58
C MET A 19 23.26 8.66 13.25
N PRO A 20 23.17 7.32 13.19
CA PRO A 20 22.91 6.71 11.91
C PRO A 20 21.66 7.44 11.45
N LEU A 21 21.76 8.23 10.37
CA LEU A 21 20.59 8.53 9.58
C LEU A 21 20.01 7.14 9.38
N ALA A 22 18.87 6.87 10.01
CA ALA A 22 18.20 5.60 9.89
C ALA A 22 17.99 5.43 8.40
N HIS A 23 18.90 4.69 7.75
CA HIS A 23 18.77 4.37 6.35
C HIS A 23 17.61 3.42 6.37
N ALA A 24 16.43 3.99 6.14
CA ALA A 24 15.18 3.33 5.88
C ALA A 24 15.48 2.05 5.10
N THR A 25 15.43 0.91 5.80
CA THR A 25 15.81 -0.33 5.16
C THR A 25 14.71 -0.66 4.15
N PRO A 26 15.05 -0.98 2.89
CA PRO A 26 14.03 -1.27 1.91
C PRO A 26 13.26 -2.51 2.37
N ALA A 27 11.94 -2.50 2.22
CA ALA A 27 11.12 -3.64 2.57
C ALA A 27 11.56 -4.90 1.81
N THR A 28 11.58 -6.03 2.51
CA THR A 28 11.94 -7.33 1.94
C THR A 28 10.76 -7.94 1.18
N ALA A 29 11.07 -8.78 0.19
CA ALA A 29 10.02 -9.50 -0.54
C ALA A 29 9.17 -10.39 0.38
N ALA A 30 9.77 -10.97 1.43
CA ALA A 30 9.08 -11.83 2.39
C ALA A 30 8.08 -11.05 3.24
N SER A 31 8.46 -9.89 3.78
CA SER A 31 7.57 -9.05 4.59
C SER A 31 6.40 -8.49 3.77
N ILE A 32 6.66 -8.09 2.52
CA ILE A 32 5.62 -7.66 1.58
C ILE A 32 4.64 -8.80 1.28
N ASN A 33 5.14 -10.03 1.03
CA ASN A 33 4.28 -11.19 0.79
C ASN A 33 3.35 -11.44 1.99
N GLN A 34 3.91 -11.43 3.21
CA GLN A 34 3.12 -11.61 4.43
C GLN A 34 2.05 -10.52 4.58
N LEU A 35 2.40 -9.26 4.35
CA LEU A 35 1.43 -8.17 4.41
C LEU A 35 0.34 -8.33 3.34
N PHE A 36 0.68 -8.76 2.13
CA PHE A 36 -0.29 -9.01 1.06
C PHE A 36 -1.31 -10.09 1.44
N ASP A 37 -0.85 -11.14 2.10
CA ASP A 37 -1.71 -12.22 2.61
C ASP A 37 -2.59 -11.70 3.76
N THR A 38 -2.01 -10.98 4.73
CA THR A 38 -2.73 -10.37 5.86
C THR A 38 -3.86 -9.45 5.38
N LEU A 39 -3.58 -8.62 4.37
CA LEU A 39 -4.53 -7.67 3.79
C LEU A 39 -5.43 -8.29 2.71
N GLN A 40 -5.21 -9.55 2.33
CA GLN A 40 -5.92 -10.23 1.24
C GLN A 40 -5.90 -9.42 -0.07
N ILE A 41 -4.75 -8.81 -0.41
CA ILE A 41 -4.61 -7.88 -1.56
C ILE A 41 -5.11 -8.53 -2.84
N ARG A 42 -4.68 -9.77 -3.12
CA ARG A 42 -5.11 -10.52 -4.31
C ARG A 42 -6.63 -10.59 -4.44
N LYS A 43 -7.30 -11.11 -3.40
CA LYS A 43 -8.77 -11.24 -3.36
C LYS A 43 -9.46 -9.88 -3.52
N ASN A 44 -8.95 -8.84 -2.86
CA ASN A 44 -9.53 -7.50 -2.92
C ASN A 44 -9.36 -6.89 -4.32
N THR A 45 -8.23 -7.11 -4.99
CA THR A 45 -8.01 -6.66 -6.38
C THR A 45 -8.86 -7.45 -7.37
N GLU A 46 -8.97 -8.77 -7.21
CA GLU A 46 -9.84 -9.61 -8.04
C GLU A 46 -11.32 -9.17 -7.91
N ALA A 47 -11.77 -8.76 -6.72
CA ALA A 47 -13.12 -8.25 -6.50
C ALA A 47 -13.41 -6.91 -7.21
N MET A 48 -12.38 -6.14 -7.58
CA MET A 48 -12.55 -4.88 -8.32
C MET A 48 -12.80 -5.09 -9.81
N ILE A 49 -12.41 -6.25 -10.37
CA ILE A 49 -12.56 -6.55 -11.80
C ILE A 49 -13.63 -7.62 -11.99
N LYS A 50 -14.59 -7.36 -12.88
CA LYS A 50 -15.63 -8.35 -13.18
C LYS A 50 -15.00 -9.51 -13.97
N PRO A 51 -15.30 -10.79 -13.66
CA PRO A 51 -14.77 -11.92 -14.42
C PRO A 51 -15.06 -11.84 -15.93
N GLN A 52 -16.18 -11.23 -16.33
CA GLN A 52 -16.49 -10.99 -17.74
C GLN A 52 -15.49 -10.06 -18.43
N GLN A 53 -14.96 -9.05 -17.73
CA GLN A 53 -13.96 -8.12 -18.29
C GLN A 53 -12.64 -8.86 -18.54
N LEU A 54 -12.20 -9.73 -17.63
CA LEU A 54 -11.01 -10.56 -17.84
C LEU A 54 -11.18 -11.50 -19.04
N LYS A 55 -12.35 -12.14 -19.16
CA LYS A 55 -12.68 -13.00 -20.31
C LYS A 55 -12.65 -12.25 -21.65
N GLN A 56 -13.10 -11.00 -21.69
CA GLN A 56 -13.02 -10.16 -22.90
C GLN A 56 -11.57 -9.88 -23.32
N LEU A 57 -10.65 -9.87 -22.36
CA LEU A 57 -9.20 -9.73 -22.60
C LEU A 57 -8.50 -11.08 -22.84
N GLY A 58 -9.23 -12.19 -22.83
CA GLY A 58 -8.67 -13.53 -22.95
C GLY A 58 -7.83 -13.96 -21.74
N LEU A 59 -8.05 -13.32 -20.57
CA LEU A 59 -7.33 -13.61 -19.33
C LEU A 59 -8.25 -14.32 -18.33
N ASP A 60 -7.66 -15.21 -17.54
CA ASP A 60 -8.24 -15.67 -16.27
C ASP A 60 -7.71 -14.85 -15.07
N GLN A 61 -8.18 -15.18 -13.86
CA GLN A 61 -7.77 -14.47 -12.65
C GLN A 61 -6.30 -14.70 -12.29
N ASP A 62 -5.77 -15.91 -12.51
CA ASP A 62 -4.38 -16.25 -12.20
C ASP A 62 -3.43 -15.51 -13.13
N GLN A 63 -3.73 -15.48 -14.43
CA GLN A 63 -2.97 -14.77 -15.44
C GLN A 63 -3.01 -13.25 -15.20
N PHE A 64 -4.18 -12.72 -14.84
CA PHE A 64 -4.31 -11.32 -14.45
C PHE A 64 -3.46 -11.00 -13.23
N TRP A 65 -3.57 -11.80 -12.16
CA TRP A 65 -2.79 -11.60 -10.94
C TRP A 65 -1.29 -11.68 -11.19
N ALA A 66 -0.82 -12.70 -11.92
CA ALA A 66 0.59 -12.88 -12.26
C ALA A 66 1.17 -11.68 -13.02
N ALA A 67 0.36 -10.96 -13.80
CA ALA A 67 0.78 -9.76 -14.52
C ALA A 67 0.94 -8.52 -13.62
N ILE A 68 0.13 -8.40 -12.56
CA ILE A 68 0.08 -7.19 -11.71
C ILE A 68 0.81 -7.32 -10.39
N GLU A 69 0.92 -8.53 -9.84
CA GLU A 69 1.52 -8.79 -8.54
C GLU A 69 2.95 -8.23 -8.42
N PRO A 70 3.86 -8.44 -9.39
CA PRO A 70 5.21 -7.90 -9.28
C PRO A 70 5.23 -6.37 -9.22
N GLN A 71 4.35 -5.70 -9.96
CA GLN A 71 4.25 -4.24 -10.00
C GLN A 71 3.70 -3.69 -8.68
N LEU A 72 2.71 -4.38 -8.09
CA LEU A 72 2.17 -4.03 -6.78
C LEU A 72 3.22 -4.23 -5.68
N LYS A 73 3.96 -5.34 -5.68
CA LYS A 73 5.04 -5.57 -4.70
C LYS A 73 6.13 -4.52 -4.81
N GLN A 74 6.56 -4.19 -6.03
CA GLN A 74 7.51 -3.11 -6.25
C GLN A 74 6.99 -1.77 -5.73
N ALA A 75 5.71 -1.46 -5.98
CA ALA A 75 5.10 -0.22 -5.52
C ALA A 75 5.08 -0.08 -3.97
N TYR A 76 4.99 -1.19 -3.24
CA TYR A 76 5.13 -1.20 -1.78
C TYR A 76 6.60 -1.06 -1.38
N GLN A 77 7.51 -1.81 -2.02
CA GLN A 77 8.95 -1.77 -1.75
C GLN A 77 9.55 -0.38 -1.97
N ASP A 78 9.08 0.35 -2.98
CA ASP A 78 9.56 1.70 -3.31
C ASP A 78 9.06 2.77 -2.34
N ARG A 79 7.96 2.51 -1.60
CA ARG A 79 7.26 3.52 -0.79
C ARG A 79 7.33 3.27 0.71
N LEU A 80 7.57 2.02 1.11
CA LEU A 80 7.53 1.61 2.49
C LEU A 80 8.86 0.96 2.87
N THR A 81 9.31 1.35 4.05
CA THR A 81 10.45 0.74 4.73
C THR A 81 10.07 -0.62 5.32
N GLU A 82 11.06 -1.45 5.63
CA GLU A 82 10.83 -2.72 6.32
C GLU A 82 10.15 -2.48 7.68
N GLU A 83 10.55 -1.44 8.41
CA GLU A 83 9.96 -1.09 9.70
C GLU A 83 8.47 -0.73 9.58
N GLU A 84 8.09 0.01 8.53
CA GLU A 84 6.68 0.34 8.25
C GLU A 84 5.85 -0.88 7.85
N ILE A 85 6.40 -1.78 7.02
CA ILE A 85 5.72 -3.03 6.65
C ILE A 85 5.49 -3.90 7.88
N GLN A 86 6.49 -4.05 8.74
CA GLN A 86 6.36 -4.82 9.99
C GLN A 86 5.33 -4.19 10.95
N ALA A 87 5.34 -2.86 11.08
CA ALA A 87 4.36 -2.16 11.91
C ALA A 87 2.92 -2.33 11.37
N LEU A 88 2.73 -2.27 10.05
CA LEU A 88 1.44 -2.53 9.41
C LEU A 88 0.99 -3.96 9.67
N ASP A 89 1.85 -4.95 9.43
CA ASP A 89 1.50 -6.35 9.66
C ASP A 89 1.16 -6.63 11.13
N GLN A 90 1.94 -6.10 12.07
CA GLN A 90 1.63 -6.20 13.49
C GLN A 90 0.27 -5.58 13.83
N PHE A 91 -0.02 -4.39 13.31
CA PHE A 91 -1.29 -3.71 13.52
C PHE A 91 -2.46 -4.53 12.97
N TYR A 92 -2.36 -5.00 11.72
CA TYR A 92 -3.42 -5.78 11.08
C TYR A 92 -3.62 -7.17 11.71
N ASN A 93 -2.64 -7.68 12.46
CA ASN A 93 -2.76 -8.86 13.31
C ASN A 93 -3.48 -8.62 14.66
N THR A 94 -3.89 -7.39 14.98
CA THR A 94 -4.79 -7.13 16.12
C THR A 94 -6.25 -7.45 15.80
N LYS A 95 -7.14 -7.46 16.81
CA LYS A 95 -8.58 -7.69 16.58
C LYS A 95 -9.19 -6.56 15.75
N GLU A 96 -8.85 -5.32 16.10
CA GLU A 96 -9.32 -4.10 15.45
C GLU A 96 -8.74 -3.99 14.05
N GLY A 97 -7.43 -4.25 13.90
CA GLY A 97 -6.75 -4.28 12.60
C GLY A 97 -7.38 -5.29 11.64
N ARG A 98 -7.62 -6.54 12.09
CA ARG A 98 -8.33 -7.53 11.26
C ARG A 98 -9.72 -7.05 10.85
N SER A 99 -10.50 -6.48 11.78
CA SER A 99 -11.81 -5.91 11.44
C SER A 99 -11.70 -4.80 10.40
N LEU A 100 -10.67 -3.95 10.47
CA LEU A 100 -10.45 -2.89 9.49
C LEU A 100 -10.00 -3.46 8.14
N SER A 101 -9.11 -4.45 8.10
CA SER A 101 -8.67 -5.10 6.85
C SER A 101 -9.84 -5.66 6.04
N GLN A 102 -10.89 -6.14 6.71
CA GLN A 102 -12.09 -6.66 6.08
C GLN A 102 -13.05 -5.56 5.61
N LYS A 103 -13.24 -4.52 6.43
CA LYS A 103 -14.25 -3.47 6.17
C LYS A 103 -13.76 -2.36 5.26
N MET A 104 -12.46 -2.03 5.28
CA MET A 104 -11.92 -0.90 4.51
C MET A 104 -12.06 -1.06 2.99
N PRO A 105 -11.85 -2.25 2.39
CA PRO A 105 -12.12 -2.46 0.98
C PRO A 105 -13.58 -2.22 0.61
N GLU A 106 -14.52 -2.76 1.41
CA GLU A 106 -15.97 -2.57 1.21
C GLU A 106 -16.36 -1.10 1.32
N LEU A 107 -15.86 -0.40 2.36
CA LEU A 107 -16.11 1.02 2.56
C LEU A 107 -15.56 1.88 1.42
N THR A 108 -14.37 1.54 0.92
CA THR A 108 -13.76 2.24 -0.22
C THR A 108 -14.59 2.04 -1.49
N GLN A 109 -15.01 0.80 -1.75
CA GLN A 109 -15.90 0.48 -2.88
C GLN A 109 -17.23 1.23 -2.77
N GLN A 110 -17.86 1.21 -1.60
CA GLN A 110 -19.12 1.91 -1.34
C GLN A 110 -18.96 3.42 -1.52
N THR A 111 -17.86 4.00 -1.03
CA THR A 111 -17.56 5.43 -1.18
C THR A 111 -17.45 5.82 -2.65
N TYR A 112 -16.74 5.03 -3.45
CA TYR A 112 -16.62 5.26 -4.88
C TYR A 112 -17.97 5.17 -5.60
N GLN A 113 -18.81 4.18 -5.24
CA GLN A 113 -20.17 4.05 -5.79
C GLN A 113 -21.04 5.27 -5.45
N ILE A 114 -21.02 5.74 -4.20
CA ILE A 114 -21.76 6.93 -3.77
C ILE A 114 -21.29 8.17 -4.55
N ALA A 115 -19.98 8.35 -4.70
CA ALA A 115 -19.41 9.48 -5.44
C ALA A 115 -19.86 9.46 -6.91
N LEU A 116 -19.75 8.31 -7.59
CA LEU A 116 -20.20 8.16 -8.98
C LEU A 116 -21.71 8.41 -9.11
N GLN A 117 -22.51 7.85 -8.20
CA GLN A 117 -23.95 8.07 -8.21
C GLN A 117 -24.29 9.55 -8.03
N ASN A 118 -23.60 10.25 -7.14
CA ASN A 118 -23.82 11.67 -6.91
C ASN A 118 -23.49 12.50 -8.16
N VAL A 119 -22.35 12.22 -8.82
CA VAL A 119 -21.98 12.88 -10.08
C VAL A 119 -23.02 12.60 -11.16
N MET A 120 -23.48 11.36 -11.34
CA MET A 120 -24.49 11.04 -12.35
C MET A 120 -25.82 11.75 -12.08
N THR A 121 -26.29 11.76 -10.84
CA THR A 121 -27.56 12.40 -10.45
C THR A 121 -27.52 13.93 -10.62
N HIS A 122 -26.37 14.56 -10.36
CA HIS A 122 -26.24 16.03 -10.42
C HIS A 122 -25.60 16.54 -11.72
N SER A 123 -25.10 15.66 -12.60
CA SER A 123 -24.61 16.06 -13.91
C SER A 123 -25.77 16.48 -14.82
N GLN A 124 -25.94 17.79 -15.02
CA GLN A 124 -26.83 18.36 -16.04
C GLN A 124 -26.31 18.14 -17.47
N ILE A 125 -25.15 17.49 -17.62
CA ILE A 125 -24.40 17.34 -18.88
C ILE A 125 -25.21 16.54 -19.92
N SER A 126 -26.09 15.63 -19.50
CA SER A 126 -26.96 14.91 -20.45
C SER A 126 -28.13 15.74 -20.97
N GLN A 127 -28.65 16.72 -20.22
CA GLN A 127 -29.81 17.50 -20.68
C GLN A 127 -29.42 18.63 -21.64
N GLY A 128 -28.23 19.23 -21.47
CA GLY A 128 -27.74 20.31 -22.32
C GLY A 128 -27.22 19.83 -23.68
N LEU A 129 -26.45 18.74 -23.71
CA LEU A 129 -25.87 18.19 -24.94
C LEU A 129 -26.94 17.56 -25.85
N PHE A 130 -27.97 16.91 -25.28
CA PHE A 130 -29.07 16.35 -26.08
C PHE A 130 -29.93 17.43 -26.76
N LYS A 131 -30.05 18.62 -26.14
CA LYS A 131 -30.76 19.76 -26.74
C LYS A 131 -29.98 20.48 -27.84
N LEU A 132 -28.64 20.42 -27.80
CA LEU A 132 -27.77 21.10 -28.77
C LEU A 132 -27.47 20.25 -30.02
N PHE A 133 -27.49 18.92 -29.90
CA PHE A 133 -27.12 17.99 -30.99
C PHE A 133 -28.22 17.00 -31.39
N GLY A 134 -29.42 17.11 -30.80
CA GLY A 134 -30.57 16.24 -31.06
C GLY A 134 -31.64 16.84 -31.97
N GLN A 135 -31.26 17.65 -32.97
CA GLN A 135 -32.11 17.97 -34.13
C GLN A 135 -31.71 17.10 -35.31
#